data_AF-A0A0Q4ZCB1-F1
#
_entry.id   AF-A0A0Q4ZCB1-F1
#
_cell.length_a   1.000
_cell.length_b   1.000
_cell.length_c   1.000
_cell.angle_alpha   90.00
_cell.angle_beta   90.00
_cell.angle_gamma   90.00
#
_symmetry.space_group_name_H-M   'P 1'
#
loop_
_entity.id
_entity.type
_entity.pdbx_description
1 polymer ?
#
loop_
_entity_poly.entity_id
_entity_poly.type
_entity_poly.pdbx_seq_one_letter_code
_entity_poly.pdbx_strand_id
1 'polypeptide(L)'
;MSSHAGSGEGRTKPHLLAHSPLDNVAVAVIEGLGADTDAFGVITENDSTFAVHVRHDIPIGHKVALADLKAGDTAIKYGQDIGKIIKDVAKGEHVHVQNLKTKRW
;
A
#
# COMPACT_ATOMS: atom_id res chain seq x y z
N MET A 1 7.55 -17.75 -20.80
CA MET A 1 6.10 -17.61 -20.59
C MET A 1 5.86 -16.28 -19.89
N SER A 2 5.76 -15.19 -20.65
CA SER A 2 5.45 -13.85 -20.10
C SER A 2 3.93 -13.70 -20.02
N SER A 3 3.37 -13.87 -18.83
CA SER A 3 1.99 -13.47 -18.57
C SER A 3 1.93 -11.95 -18.51
N HIS A 4 1.17 -11.39 -19.44
CA HIS A 4 0.90 -9.96 -19.55
C HIS A 4 0.09 -9.51 -18.34
N ALA A 5 0.56 -8.44 -17.68
CA ALA A 5 -0.21 -7.69 -16.71
C ALA A 5 -1.49 -7.20 -17.40
N GLY A 6 -2.64 -7.68 -16.93
CA GLY A 6 -3.93 -7.18 -17.37
C GLY A 6 -4.07 -5.72 -16.95
N SER A 7 -4.30 -4.85 -17.92
CA SER A 7 -4.84 -3.51 -17.71
C SER A 7 -6.07 -3.59 -16.79
N GLY A 8 -6.14 -2.71 -15.79
CA GLY A 8 -7.13 -2.72 -14.70
C GLY A 8 -8.59 -2.48 -15.10
N GLU A 9 -8.97 -2.73 -16.35
CA GLU A 9 -10.34 -2.67 -16.82
C GLU A 9 -11.06 -3.99 -16.49
N GLY A 10 -11.84 -3.98 -15.40
CA GLY A 10 -12.73 -5.09 -15.04
C GLY A 10 -12.74 -5.47 -13.56
N ARG A 11 -11.76 -5.01 -12.76
CA ARG A 11 -11.76 -5.25 -11.31
C ARG A 11 -12.54 -4.14 -10.61
N THR A 12 -13.78 -4.42 -10.24
CA THR A 12 -14.67 -3.44 -9.59
C THR A 12 -14.48 -3.35 -8.08
N LYS A 13 -13.77 -4.30 -7.46
CA LYS A 13 -13.54 -4.35 -6.02
C LYS A 13 -12.06 -4.12 -5.71
N PRO A 14 -11.69 -3.01 -5.05
CA PRO A 14 -10.30 -2.76 -4.65
C PRO A 14 -9.85 -3.75 -3.58
N HIS A 15 -8.60 -4.20 -3.66
CA HIS A 15 -7.94 -4.84 -2.52
C HIS A 15 -7.31 -3.81 -1.59
N LEU A 16 -6.89 -2.67 -2.15
CA LEU A 16 -6.19 -1.60 -1.45
C LEU A 16 -6.88 -0.24 -1.64
N LEU A 17 -6.87 0.58 -0.60
CA LEU A 17 -7.26 2.00 -0.68
C LEU A 17 -6.10 2.91 -0.27
N ALA A 18 -5.78 3.88 -1.11
CA ALA A 18 -5.06 5.09 -0.75
C ALA A 18 -6.07 6.25 -0.71
N HIS A 19 -5.83 7.24 0.14
CA HIS A 19 -6.73 8.39 0.21
C HIS A 19 -6.30 9.46 -0.79
N SER A 20 -5.01 9.80 -0.81
CA SER A 20 -4.47 10.88 -1.63
C SER A 20 -3.43 10.37 -2.64
N PRO A 21 -3.23 11.05 -3.79
CA PRO A 21 -2.08 10.80 -4.67
C PRO A 21 -0.73 11.00 -4.00
N LEU A 22 -0.69 11.71 -2.87
CA LEU A 22 0.51 11.91 -2.05
C LEU A 22 0.83 10.75 -1.12
N ASP A 23 -0.10 9.79 -0.94
CA ASP A 23 0.10 8.67 -0.03
C ASP A 23 1.22 7.76 -0.55
N ASN A 24 2.14 7.38 0.34
CA ASN A 24 3.17 6.39 0.05
C ASN A 24 2.88 5.03 0.70
N VAL A 25 1.71 4.90 1.33
CA VAL A 25 1.16 3.65 1.86
C VAL A 25 -0.35 3.54 1.57
N ALA A 26 -0.83 2.34 1.26
CA ALA A 26 -2.26 2.04 1.10
C ALA A 26 -2.72 1.03 2.15
N VAL A 27 -4.03 0.97 2.42
CA VAL A 27 -4.62 0.01 3.38
C VAL A 27 -5.30 -1.14 2.65
N ALA A 28 -5.08 -2.37 3.11
CA ALA A 28 -5.86 -3.54 2.68
C ALA A 28 -7.31 -3.47 3.17
N VAL A 29 -8.25 -3.66 2.25
CA VAL A 29 -9.71 -3.61 2.51
C VAL A 29 -10.43 -4.91 2.22
N ILE A 30 -9.69 -5.98 2.00
CA ILE A 30 -10.18 -7.34 1.90
C ILE A 30 -9.51 -8.23 2.95
N GLU A 31 -10.16 -9.32 3.31
CA GLU A 31 -9.52 -10.41 4.04
C GLU A 31 -8.66 -11.25 3.10
N GLY A 32 -7.58 -11.84 3.63
CA GLY A 32 -6.77 -12.80 2.89
C GLY A 32 -6.00 -12.24 1.69
N LEU A 33 -5.55 -10.98 1.75
CA LEU A 33 -4.63 -10.45 0.73
C LEU A 33 -3.27 -11.16 0.85
N GLY A 34 -3.08 -12.22 0.06
CA GLY A 34 -1.90 -13.06 0.11
C GLY A 34 -0.68 -12.48 -0.61
N ALA A 35 0.50 -13.01 -0.26
CA ALA A 35 1.73 -12.75 -0.97
C ALA A 35 1.63 -13.06 -2.47
N ASP A 36 2.50 -12.43 -3.26
CA ASP A 36 2.61 -12.54 -4.72
C ASP A 36 1.34 -12.12 -5.50
N THR A 37 0.43 -11.39 -4.84
CA THR A 37 -0.78 -10.86 -5.47
C THR A 37 -0.50 -9.53 -6.18
N ASP A 38 -0.89 -9.42 -7.46
CA ASP A 38 -1.01 -8.14 -8.15
C ASP A 38 -2.29 -7.42 -7.68
N ALA A 39 -2.13 -6.60 -6.64
CA ALA A 39 -3.23 -5.95 -5.95
C ALA A 39 -3.68 -4.69 -6.70
N PHE A 40 -4.92 -4.71 -7.18
CA PHE A 40 -5.68 -3.54 -7.61
C PHE A 40 -6.04 -2.62 -6.42
N GLY A 41 -5.78 -1.32 -6.57
CA GLY A 41 -6.12 -0.30 -5.60
C GLY A 41 -6.73 0.96 -6.22
N VAL A 42 -7.41 1.73 -5.38
CA VAL A 42 -8.08 2.99 -5.74
C VAL A 42 -7.57 4.12 -4.84
N ILE A 43 -7.40 5.30 -5.43
CA ILE A 43 -7.15 6.57 -4.73
C ILE A 43 -8.48 7.28 -4.58
N THR A 44 -8.99 7.38 -3.36
CA THR A 44 -10.36 7.85 -3.12
C THR A 44 -10.56 9.35 -3.33
N GLU A 45 -9.49 10.17 -3.27
CA GLU A 45 -9.58 11.62 -3.50
C GLU A 45 -10.01 11.97 -4.93
N ASN A 46 -9.66 11.15 -5.93
CA ASN A 46 -9.85 11.49 -7.35
C ASN A 46 -10.28 10.29 -8.23
N ASP A 47 -10.74 9.21 -7.62
CA ASP A 47 -11.19 7.97 -8.29
C ASP A 47 -10.15 7.31 -9.22
N SER A 48 -8.88 7.73 -9.17
CA SER A 48 -7.82 7.10 -9.95
C SER A 48 -7.45 5.73 -9.37
N THR A 49 -6.81 4.91 -10.19
CA THR A 49 -6.47 3.53 -9.83
C THR A 49 -4.97 3.29 -9.88
N PHE A 50 -4.51 2.27 -9.15
CA PHE A 50 -3.13 1.81 -9.17
C PHE A 50 -3.06 0.29 -9.01
N ALA A 51 -1.87 -0.26 -9.27
CA ALA A 51 -1.55 -1.65 -8.97
C ALA A 51 -0.24 -1.73 -8.18
N VAL A 52 -0.15 -2.69 -7.27
CA VAL A 52 1.09 -3.03 -6.56
C VAL A 52 1.20 -4.54 -6.41
N HIS A 53 2.38 -5.06 -6.71
CA HIS A 53 2.71 -6.47 -6.44
C HIS A 53 3.01 -6.61 -4.95
N VAL A 54 2.18 -7.36 -4.23
CA VAL A 54 2.28 -7.52 -2.78
C VAL A 54 3.26 -8.65 -2.46
N ARG A 55 4.20 -8.41 -1.53
CA ARG A 55 5.32 -9.33 -1.24
C ARG A 55 5.10 -10.24 -0.03
N HIS A 56 4.05 -10.00 0.74
CA HIS A 56 3.74 -10.71 1.98
C HIS A 56 2.23 -10.84 2.15
N ASP A 57 1.77 -11.75 3.00
CA ASP A 57 0.38 -11.73 3.45
C ASP A 57 0.10 -10.43 4.22
N ILE A 58 -0.96 -9.71 3.83
CA ILE A 58 -1.36 -8.43 4.42
C ILE A 58 -2.73 -8.59 5.09
N PRO A 59 -2.81 -8.50 6.43
CA PRO A 59 -4.08 -8.50 7.12
C PRO A 59 -4.97 -7.33 6.70
N ILE A 60 -6.29 -7.52 6.75
CA ILE A 60 -7.23 -6.42 6.54
C ILE A 60 -6.95 -5.26 7.52
N GLY A 61 -7.03 -4.02 7.03
CA GLY A 61 -6.73 -2.81 7.80
C GLY A 61 -5.24 -2.49 7.93
N HIS A 62 -4.34 -3.41 7.56
CA HIS A 62 -2.90 -3.16 7.55
C HIS A 62 -2.45 -2.44 6.29
N LYS A 63 -1.23 -1.87 6.33
CA LYS A 63 -0.71 -1.01 5.27
C LYS A 63 0.26 -1.77 4.36
N VAL A 64 0.30 -1.37 3.09
CA VAL A 64 1.26 -1.80 2.07
C VAL A 64 2.03 -0.57 1.59
N ALA A 65 3.35 -0.70 1.41
CA ALA A 65 4.17 0.36 0.83
C ALA A 65 3.90 0.55 -0.67
N LEU A 66 3.68 1.78 -1.11
CA LEU A 66 3.44 2.12 -2.53
C LEU A 66 4.73 2.52 -3.28
N ALA A 67 5.82 2.72 -2.55
CA ALA A 67 7.17 3.01 -3.03
C ALA A 67 8.19 2.28 -2.15
N ASP A 68 9.46 2.29 -2.57
CA ASP A 68 10.55 1.92 -1.67
C ASP A 68 10.73 3.03 -0.62
N LEU A 69 10.74 2.63 0.65
CA LEU A 69 10.87 3.51 1.81
C LEU A 69 12.10 3.11 2.62
N LYS A 70 12.97 4.08 2.91
CA LYS A 70 14.17 3.89 3.71
C LYS A 70 13.93 4.21 5.17
N ALA A 71 14.69 3.57 6.06
CA ALA A 71 14.73 3.97 7.45
C ALA A 71 15.10 5.47 7.55
N GLY A 72 14.23 6.28 8.14
CA GLY A 72 14.35 7.74 8.05
C GLY A 72 13.14 8.41 7.41
N ASP A 73 12.57 7.77 6.39
CA ASP A 73 11.54 8.35 5.55
C ASP A 73 10.22 8.56 6.31
N THR A 74 9.44 9.51 5.84
CA THR A 74 8.10 9.78 6.37
C THR A 74 7.09 8.84 5.73
N ALA A 75 6.25 8.20 6.53
CA ALA A 75 5.03 7.56 6.04
C ALA A 75 3.94 8.61 5.85
N ILE A 76 3.41 8.71 4.63
CA ILE A 76 2.35 9.64 4.24
C ILE A 76 1.06 8.86 4.01
N LYS A 77 0.00 9.25 4.73
CA LYS A 77 -1.35 8.72 4.55
C LYS A 77 -2.36 9.84 4.74
N TYR A 78 -3.44 9.86 3.95
CA TYR A 78 -4.38 10.99 3.89
C TYR A 78 -3.71 12.30 3.43
N GLY A 79 -2.62 12.21 2.66
CA GLY A 79 -1.76 13.35 2.31
C GLY A 79 -1.02 13.96 3.50
N GLN A 80 -0.99 13.29 4.66
CA GLN A 80 -0.38 13.79 5.89
C GLN A 80 0.74 12.87 6.37
N ASP A 81 1.72 13.46 7.05
CA ASP A 81 2.72 12.74 7.83
C ASP A 81 2.06 11.99 9.00
N ILE A 82 2.12 10.66 8.96
CA ILE A 82 1.57 9.82 10.03
C ILE A 82 2.65 9.19 10.92
N GLY A 83 3.93 9.35 10.59
CA GLY A 83 4.99 8.61 11.23
C GLY A 83 6.27 8.49 10.43
N LYS A 84 7.23 7.80 11.05
CA LYS A 84 8.58 7.59 10.51
C LYS A 84 8.83 6.11 10.29
N ILE A 85 9.39 5.78 9.12
CA ILE A 85 9.89 4.45 8.79
C ILE A 85 11.16 4.20 9.60
N ILE A 86 11.18 3.10 10.36
CA ILE A 86 12.26 2.75 11.29
C ILE A 86 13.12 1.58 10.79
N LYS A 87 12.73 0.96 9.67
CA LYS A 87 13.46 -0.07 8.95
C LYS A 87 13.08 0.02 7.48
N ASP A 88 14.02 -0.20 6.57
CA ASP A 88 13.75 -0.25 5.12
C ASP A 88 12.53 -1.13 4.80
N VAL A 89 11.68 -0.64 3.92
CA VAL A 89 10.48 -1.30 3.40
C VAL A 89 10.44 -1.13 1.89
N ALA A 90 10.51 -2.21 1.15
CA ALA A 90 10.38 -2.14 -0.31
C ALA A 90 8.92 -1.98 -0.72
N LYS A 91 8.69 -1.46 -1.94
CA LYS A 91 7.35 -1.38 -2.53
C LYS A 91 6.67 -2.75 -2.47
N GLY A 92 5.40 -2.77 -2.07
CA GLY A 92 4.59 -3.99 -1.93
C GLY A 92 4.77 -4.73 -0.61
N GLU A 93 5.68 -4.30 0.27
CA GLU A 93 5.84 -4.92 1.59
C GLU A 93 4.85 -4.38 2.63
N HIS A 94 4.66 -5.16 3.69
CA HIS A 94 3.77 -4.86 4.81
C HIS A 94 4.35 -3.73 5.68
N VAL A 95 3.60 -2.64 5.85
CA VAL A 95 3.93 -1.52 6.74
C VAL A 95 3.12 -1.59 8.04
N HIS A 96 3.80 -1.84 9.16
CA HIS A 96 3.18 -1.97 10.48
C HIS A 96 4.18 -1.61 11.59
N VAL A 97 3.86 -1.93 12.85
CA VAL A 97 4.67 -1.53 14.03
C VAL A 97 6.13 -1.99 13.97
N GLN A 98 6.43 -3.03 13.19
CA GLN A 98 7.78 -3.59 13.00
C GLN A 98 8.71 -2.61 12.25
N ASN A 99 8.17 -1.77 11.36
CA ASN A 99 8.91 -0.91 10.45
C ASN A 99 8.38 0.53 10.37
N LEU A 100 7.29 0.86 11.07
CA LEU A 100 6.72 2.19 11.19
C LEU A 100 6.46 2.56 12.65
N LYS A 101 6.94 3.72 13.07
CA LYS A 101 6.56 4.36 14.34
C LYS A 101 5.68 5.57 14.04
N THR A 102 4.44 5.53 14.52
CA THR A 102 3.51 6.66 14.35
C THR A 102 3.92 7.83 15.22
N LYS A 103 3.67 9.06 14.74
CA LYS A 103 3.76 10.24 15.59
C LYS A 103 2.59 10.19 16.57
N ARG A 104 2.87 9.91 17.85
CA ARG A 104 1.88 10.07 18.92
C ARG A 104 1.70 11.56 19.18
N TRP A 105 0.46 12.01 19.16
CA TRP A 105 0.04 13.30 19.69
C TRP A 105 -0.06 13.22 21.22
#